data_AF-A0A2G2H3D8-F1
#
_entry.id   AF-A0A2G2H3D8-F1
#
_cell.length_a   1.000
_cell.length_b   1.000
_cell.length_c   1.000
_cell.angle_alpha   90.00
_cell.angle_beta   90.00
_cell.angle_gamma   90.00
#
_symmetry.space_group_name_H-M   'P 1'
#
loop_
_entity.id
_entity.type
_entity.pdbx_description
1 polymer ?
#
loop_
_entity_poly.entity_id
_entity_poly.type
_entity_poly.pdbx_seq_one_letter_code
_entity_poly.pdbx_strand_id
1 'polypeptide(L)' 'MSQVKKNVATTTRQVAINAESSVASGLLLNHQGKLWIEHAGERYQLRRTSNNKLILTK' A
#
# COMPACT_ATOMS: atom_id res chain seq x y z
N MET A 1 2.37 10.87 34.21
CA MET A 1 2.29 9.91 33.08
C MET A 1 1.74 10.65 31.87
N SER A 2 2.61 11.11 30.97
CA SER A 2 2.21 11.86 29.78
C SER A 2 2.25 10.95 28.56
N GLN A 3 1.09 10.60 28.00
CA GLN A 3 1.00 9.85 26.76
C GLN A 3 1.51 10.71 25.60
N VAL A 4 2.67 10.32 25.05
CA VAL A 4 3.18 10.85 23.78
C VAL A 4 2.23 10.38 22.69
N LYS A 5 1.36 11.28 22.22
CA LYS A 5 0.57 11.08 20.99
C LYS A 5 1.57 10.92 19.84
N LYS A 6 1.82 9.67 19.42
CA LYS A 6 2.56 9.37 18.20
C LYS A 6 1.75 9.94 17.05
N ASN A 7 2.11 11.14 16.62
CA ASN A 7 1.68 11.69 15.34
C ASN A 7 2.22 10.75 14.28
N VAL A 8 1.37 9.82 13.81
CA VAL A 8 1.69 8.97 12.67
C VAL A 8 1.62 9.91 11.47
N ALA A 9 2.72 10.61 11.21
CA ALA A 9 2.87 11.37 9.98
C ALA A 9 2.62 10.38 8.84
N THR A 10 1.51 10.56 8.14
CA THR A 10 1.24 9.91 6.86
C THR A 10 2.22 10.50 5.87
N THR A 11 3.48 10.06 5.93
CA THR A 11 4.46 10.35 4.90
C THR A 11 3.91 9.78 3.61
N THR A 12 3.39 10.66 2.75
CA THR A 12 2.86 10.28 1.45
C THR A 12 3.99 9.65 0.65
N ARG A 13 3.97 8.33 0.53
CA ARG A 13 4.99 7.58 -0.19
C ARG A 13 4.75 7.79 -1.68
N GLN A 14 5.35 8.84 -2.23
CA GLN A 14 5.29 9.14 -3.66
C GLN A 14 6.17 8.13 -4.39
N VAL A 15 5.55 7.26 -5.19
CA VAL A 15 6.26 6.37 -6.09
C VAL A 15 6.22 7.00 -7.47
N ALA A 16 7.37 7.45 -7.97
CA ALA A 16 7.49 7.86 -9.37
C ALA A 16 7.40 6.60 -10.23
N ILE A 17 6.29 6.42 -10.95
CA ILE A 17 6.08 5.32 -11.87
C ILE A 17 6.30 5.85 -13.30
N ASN A 18 7.35 5.37 -13.96
CA ASN A 18 7.53 5.51 -15.40
C ASN A 18 7.11 4.21 -16.11
N ALA A 19 7.05 4.20 -17.45
CA ALA A 19 6.59 3.04 -18.23
C ALA A 19 7.42 1.76 -18.02
N GLU A 20 8.65 1.90 -17.53
CA GLU A 20 9.58 0.80 -17.26
C GLU A 20 9.67 0.45 -15.75
N SER A 21 8.88 1.13 -14.91
CA SER A 21 8.92 0.96 -13.46
C SER A 21 8.34 -0.38 -13.06
N SER A 22 9.23 -1.29 -12.66
CA SER A 22 8.87 -2.53 -11.99
C SER A 22 9.15 -2.40 -10.49
N VAL A 23 8.20 -2.81 -9.67
CA VAL A 23 8.35 -2.82 -8.22
C VAL A 23 7.98 -4.20 -7.67
N ALA A 24 8.85 -4.75 -6.82
CA ALA A 24 8.55 -5.99 -6.13
C ALA A 24 7.31 -5.81 -5.24
N SER A 25 6.32 -6.69 -5.38
CA SER A 25 5.07 -6.60 -4.61
C SER A 25 5.30 -6.61 -3.10
N GLY A 26 6.36 -7.27 -2.60
CA GLY A 26 6.75 -7.22 -1.19
C GLY A 26 7.14 -5.84 -0.66
N LEU A 27 7.54 -4.91 -1.54
CA LEU A 27 7.88 -3.53 -1.16
C LEU A 27 6.64 -2.61 -1.10
N LEU A 28 5.60 -2.98 -1.86
CA LEU A 28 4.32 -2.29 -1.91
C LEU A 28 3.38 -2.72 -0.78
N LEU A 29 3.35 -4.02 -0.49
CA LEU A 29 2.46 -4.60 0.48
C LEU A 29 2.99 -4.39 1.91
N ASN A 30 2.07 -4.17 2.84
CA ASN A 30 2.41 -4.16 4.26
C ASN A 30 2.75 -5.58 4.76
N HIS A 31 3.10 -5.68 6.04
CA HIS A 31 3.42 -6.96 6.70
C HIS A 31 2.29 -8.01 6.62
N GLN A 32 1.06 -7.59 6.32
CA GLN A 32 -0.11 -8.46 6.13
C GLN A 32 -0.35 -8.83 4.66
N GLY A 33 0.54 -8.46 3.74
CA GLY A 33 0.40 -8.73 2.31
C GLY A 33 -0.69 -7.90 1.63
N LYS A 34 -1.00 -6.71 2.15
CA LYS A 34 -2.06 -5.81 1.65
C LYS A 34 -1.54 -4.38 1.45
N LEU A 35 -2.10 -3.68 0.48
CA LEU A 35 -1.91 -2.25 0.23
C LEU A 35 -3.26 -1.62 -0.08
N TRP A 36 -3.53 -0.45 0.47
CA TRP A 36 -4.66 0.37 0.08
C TRP A 36 -4.20 1.42 -0.93
N ILE A 37 -4.94 1.56 -2.02
CA ILE A 37 -4.70 2.51 -3.10
C ILE A 37 -5.94 3.38 -3.19
N GLU A 38 -5.76 4.70 -3.11
CA GLU A 38 -6.83 5.65 -3.37
C GLU A 38 -6.77 6.06 -4.83
N HIS A 39 -7.88 5.92 -5.55
CA HIS A 39 -7.98 6.23 -6.96
C HIS A 39 -9.36 6.79 -7.28
N ALA A 40 -9.39 7.97 -7.91
CA ALA A 40 -10.63 8.65 -8.30
C ALA A 40 -11.65 8.85 -7.15
N GLY A 41 -11.16 9.08 -5.93
CA GLY A 41 -12.00 9.23 -4.72
C GLY A 41 -12.44 7.91 -4.07
N GLU A 42 -12.14 6.78 -4.69
CA GLU A 42 -12.45 5.45 -4.19
C GLU A 42 -11.22 4.78 -3.60
N ARG A 43 -11.44 3.85 -2.68
CA ARG A 43 -10.37 3.09 -2.03
C ARG A 43 -10.38 1.65 -2.54
N TYR A 44 -9.24 1.20 -3.04
CA TYR A 44 -9.01 -0.15 -3.54
C TYR A 44 -7.97 -0.86 -2.68
N GLN A 45 -8.16 -2.16 -2.47
CA GLN A 45 -7.21 -3.04 -1.81
C GLN A 45 -6.45 -3.89 -2.84
N LEU A 46 -5.14 -3.66 -2.94
CA LEU A 46 -4.22 -4.61 -3.56
C LEU A 46 -3.79 -5.64 -2.51
N ARG A 47 -4.03 -6.93 -2.75
CA ARG A 47 -3.60 -8.01 -1.83
C ARG A 47 -3.02 -9.21 -2.56
N ARG A 48 -2.17 -9.96 -1.87
CA ARG A 48 -1.78 -11.33 -2.28
C ARG A 48 -2.82 -12.34 -1.85
N THR A 49 -3.13 -13.29 -2.72
CA THR A 49 -3.92 -14.48 -2.40
C THR A 49 -3.02 -15.61 -1.92
N SER A 50 -3.60 -16.64 -1.32
CA SER A 50 -2.90 -17.87 -0.91
C SER A 50 -2.19 -18.56 -2.09
N ASN A 51 -2.72 -18.42 -3.30
CA ASN A 51 -2.12 -18.97 -4.53
C ASN A 51 -1.07 -18.03 -5.16
N ASN A 52 -0.46 -17.14 -4.37
CA ASN A 52 0.57 -16.18 -4.81
C ASN A 52 0.15 -15.18 -5.91
N LYS A 53 -1.15 -15.04 -6.19
CA LYS A 53 -1.64 -14.04 -7.15
C LYS A 53 -1.87 -12.69 -6.47
N LEU A 54 -1.67 -11.59 -7.21
CA LEU A 54 -2.09 -10.26 -6.80
C LEU A 54 -3.49 -9.99 -7.33
N ILE A 55 -4.36 -9.48 -6.47
CA ILE A 55 -5.70 -9.03 -6.85
C ILE A 55 -5.96 -7.63 -6.31
N LEU A 56 -6.63 -6.83 -7.13
CA LEU A 56 -7.16 -5.54 -6.75
C LEU A 56 -8.65 -5.72 -6.48
N THR A 57 -9.10 -5.39 -5.28
CA THR A 57 -10.54 -5.34 -4.95
C THR A 57 -10.93 -3.94 -4.53
N LYS A 58 -12.20 -3.61 -4.71
CA LYS A 58 -12.80 -2.44 -4.08
C LYS A 58 -13.05 -2.72 -2.60
#